data_AF-H6C9D9-F1
#
_entry.id   AF-H6C9D9-F1
#
_cell.length_a   1.000
_cell.length_b   1.000
_cell.length_c   1.000
_cell.angle_alpha   90.00
_cell.angle_beta   90.00
_cell.angle_gamma   90.00
#
_symmetry.space_group_name_H-M   'P 1'
#
loop_
_entity.id
_entity.type
_entity.pdbx_description
1 polymer ?
#
loop_
_entity_poly.entity_id
_entity_poly.type
_entity_poly.pdbx_seq_one_letter_code
_entity_poly.pdbx_strand_id
1 'polypeptide(L)'
;MGPVAPGAQLSQNHWSIYLIIKGGGSVRLNMETDPTPGKHEGIFKVTRHQYEMTTSCVRHWDCPATDNITVGRILKLIGEKRRNRYRMTPTGVGCRHWVLTIIGDLVNAGYIGDTNATATLNQVIQFNYSRNQHPVALPMLKGSFY
;
A
#
# COMPACT_ATOMS: atom_id res chain seq x y z
N MET A 1 -14.44 18.87 18.76
CA MET A 1 -14.89 17.78 17.88
C MET A 1 -15.99 17.04 18.61
N GLY A 2 -17.18 16.92 18.00
CA GLY A 2 -18.30 16.17 18.57
C GLY A 2 -18.06 14.65 18.49
N PRO A 3 -18.81 13.84 19.26
CA PRO A 3 -18.65 12.39 19.26
C PRO A 3 -18.96 11.82 17.86
N VAL A 4 -18.15 10.83 17.46
CA VAL A 4 -18.38 10.02 16.26
C VAL A 4 -19.68 9.24 16.51
N ALA A 5 -20.68 9.41 15.65
CA ALA A 5 -21.97 8.74 15.82
C ALA A 5 -21.79 7.20 15.91
N PRO A 6 -22.53 6.50 16.78
CA PRO A 6 -22.52 5.04 16.80
C PRO A 6 -22.85 4.50 15.39
N GLY A 7 -21.91 3.75 14.80
CA GLY A 7 -22.04 3.22 13.43
C GLY A 7 -21.40 4.05 12.32
N ALA A 8 -20.81 5.22 12.61
CA ALA A 8 -20.05 5.97 11.61
C ALA A 8 -18.74 5.24 11.28
N GLN A 9 -18.58 4.85 10.02
CA GLN A 9 -17.37 4.24 9.51
C GLN A 9 -16.24 5.27 9.54
N LEU A 10 -15.21 5.02 10.36
CA LEU A 10 -13.98 5.80 10.30
C LEU A 10 -13.44 5.76 8.86
N SER A 11 -13.24 6.93 8.26
CA SER A 11 -12.50 7.03 6.99
C SER A 11 -11.11 6.48 7.20
N GLN A 12 -10.85 5.27 6.69
CA GLN A 12 -9.57 4.62 6.82
C GLN A 12 -8.62 5.17 5.77
N ASN A 13 -7.34 5.35 6.12
CA ASN A 13 -6.35 5.65 5.11
C ASN A 13 -6.24 4.52 4.10
N HIS A 14 -6.12 4.92 2.83
CA HIS A 14 -5.74 4.02 1.77
C HIS A 14 -4.22 4.00 1.60
N TRP A 15 -3.64 2.82 1.57
CA TRP A 15 -2.20 2.62 1.40
C TRP A 15 -1.89 2.18 -0.03
N SER A 16 -0.87 2.80 -0.62
CA SER A 16 -0.39 2.51 -1.97
C SER A 16 1.12 2.71 -2.03
N ILE A 17 1.78 2.10 -3.01
CA ILE A 17 3.24 2.19 -3.18
C ILE A 17 3.53 3.15 -4.33
N TYR A 18 4.47 4.05 -4.13
CA TYR A 18 4.98 4.94 -5.18
C TYR A 18 6.42 4.55 -5.51
N LEU A 19 6.65 4.18 -6.77
CA LEU A 19 7.99 3.93 -7.30
C LEU A 19 8.51 5.25 -7.89
N ILE A 20 9.46 5.89 -7.21
CA ILE A 20 10.04 7.16 -7.66
C ILE A 20 11.03 6.89 -8.80
N ILE A 21 10.89 7.61 -9.90
CA ILE A 21 11.68 7.38 -11.11
C ILE A 21 12.81 8.40 -11.20
N LYS A 22 14.04 7.94 -11.43
CA LYS A 22 15.18 8.82 -11.71
C LYS A 22 14.86 9.69 -12.94
N GLY A 23 14.98 11.01 -12.79
CA GLY A 23 14.56 11.98 -13.82
C GLY A 23 13.15 12.54 -13.63
N GLY A 24 12.44 12.12 -12.57
CA GLY A 24 11.21 12.74 -12.10
C GLY A 24 9.96 11.89 -12.27
N GLY A 25 8.97 12.19 -11.43
CA GLY A 25 7.68 11.53 -11.41
C GLY A 25 7.70 10.18 -10.68
N SER A 26 6.57 9.47 -10.75
CA SER A 26 6.39 8.20 -10.06
C SER A 26 5.49 7.23 -10.80
N VAL A 27 5.60 5.95 -10.45
CA VAL A 27 4.60 4.94 -10.79
C VAL A 27 3.92 4.47 -9.51
N ARG A 28 2.61 4.68 -9.40
CA ARG A 28 1.80 4.22 -8.29
C ARG A 28 1.35 2.79 -8.54
N LEU A 29 1.69 1.89 -7.63
CA LEU A 29 1.13 0.56 -7.52
C LEU A 29 0.01 0.60 -6.49
N ASN A 30 -1.20 0.26 -6.93
CA ASN A 30 -2.38 0.39 -6.11
C ASN A 30 -3.20 -0.89 -6.11
N MET A 31 -3.73 -1.26 -4.94
CA MET A 31 -4.68 -2.36 -4.80
C MET A 31 -5.97 -1.78 -4.21
N GLU A 32 -6.98 -1.61 -5.04
CA GLU A 32 -8.26 -0.98 -4.70
C GLU A 32 -9.35 -2.05 -4.52
N THR A 33 -10.37 -1.75 -3.73
CA THR A 33 -11.55 -2.61 -3.61
C THR A 33 -12.39 -2.49 -4.88
N ASP A 34 -12.86 -3.62 -5.44
CA ASP A 34 -13.86 -3.59 -6.51
C ASP A 34 -15.17 -2.99 -5.96
N PRO A 35 -15.68 -1.89 -6.54
CA PRO A 35 -16.90 -1.25 -6.05
C PRO A 35 -18.18 -2.04 -6.37
N THR A 36 -18.08 -3.11 -7.16
CA THR A 36 -19.24 -3.94 -7.53
C THR A 36 -19.76 -4.69 -6.29
N PRO A 37 -21.06 -4.55 -5.94
CA PRO A 37 -21.64 -5.26 -4.81
C PRO A 37 -21.42 -6.78 -4.87
N GLY A 38 -21.02 -7.38 -3.75
CA GLY A 38 -20.77 -8.81 -3.65
C GLY A 38 -19.44 -9.29 -4.25
N LYS A 39 -18.65 -8.40 -4.86
CA LYS A 39 -17.27 -8.71 -5.26
C LYS A 39 -16.30 -8.34 -4.15
N HIS A 40 -15.31 -9.20 -3.96
CA HIS A 40 -14.25 -9.00 -2.98
C HIS A 40 -12.87 -8.99 -3.62
N GLU A 41 -12.80 -9.23 -4.94
CA GLU A 41 -11.60 -9.08 -5.72
C GLU A 41 -11.05 -7.65 -5.61
N GLY A 42 -9.75 -7.56 -5.37
CA GLY A 42 -9.03 -6.30 -5.47
C GLY A 42 -8.68 -6.01 -6.93
N ILE A 43 -8.72 -4.72 -7.28
CA ILE A 43 -8.29 -4.22 -8.59
C ILE A 43 -6.86 -3.72 -8.45
N PHE A 44 -5.91 -4.45 -9.02
CA PHE A 44 -4.53 -4.01 -9.14
C PHE A 44 -4.40 -2.96 -10.25
N LYS A 45 -4.01 -1.73 -9.89
CA LYS A 45 -3.77 -0.63 -10.82
C LYS A 45 -2.32 -0.19 -10.78
N VAL A 46 -1.79 0.08 -11.98
CA VAL A 46 -0.47 0.67 -12.19
C VAL A 46 -0.68 1.99 -12.92
N THR A 47 -0.26 3.10 -12.32
CA THR A 47 -0.52 4.43 -12.88
C THR A 47 0.74 5.28 -12.85
N ARG A 48 1.09 5.92 -13.97
CA ARG A 48 2.20 6.87 -14.03
C ARG A 48 1.73 8.26 -13.64
N HIS A 49 2.52 8.95 -12.83
CA HIS A 49 2.29 10.34 -12.42
C HIS A 49 3.53 11.19 -12.74
N GLN A 50 3.30 12.47 -13.05
CA GLN A 50 4.36 13.46 -13.28
C GLN A 50 4.95 14.01 -11.98
N TYR A 51 4.32 13.71 -10.84
CA TYR A 51 4.80 14.06 -9.50
C TYR A 51 5.38 12.83 -8.80
N GLU A 52 6.29 13.04 -7.87
CA GLU A 52 6.86 11.99 -7.02
C GLU A 52 5.89 11.62 -5.88
N MET A 53 5.27 12.62 -5.26
CA MET A 53 4.36 12.46 -4.13
C MET A 53 3.04 13.19 -4.35
N THR A 54 1.93 12.55 -3.98
CA THR A 54 0.59 13.16 -4.06
C THR A 54 0.39 14.21 -2.96
N THR A 55 -0.33 15.30 -3.28
CA THR A 55 -0.74 16.33 -2.30
C THR A 55 -1.79 15.83 -1.31
N SER A 56 -2.44 14.71 -1.59
CA SER A 56 -3.36 14.01 -0.68
C SER A 56 -2.65 13.13 0.34
N CYS A 57 -1.32 13.04 0.30
CA CYS A 57 -0.52 12.25 1.23
C CYS A 57 -0.71 12.77 2.66
N VAL A 58 -0.99 11.86 3.59
CA VAL A 58 -1.06 12.19 5.04
C VAL A 58 0.23 11.79 5.73
N ARG A 59 0.82 10.65 5.33
CA ARG A 59 2.11 10.12 5.77
C ARG A 59 2.74 9.28 4.67
N HIS A 60 4.07 9.22 4.65
CA HIS A 60 4.86 8.36 3.78
C HIS A 60 6.06 7.80 4.57
N TRP A 61 6.60 6.70 4.06
CA TRP A 61 7.82 6.07 4.54
C TRP A 61 8.61 5.66 3.31
N ASP A 62 9.86 6.11 3.24
CA ASP A 62 10.71 5.82 2.11
C ASP A 62 11.48 4.52 2.34
N CYS A 63 11.57 3.72 1.28
CA CYS A 63 12.38 2.51 1.24
C CYS A 63 13.37 2.65 0.07
N PRO A 64 14.66 2.89 0.34
CA PRO A 64 15.65 3.05 -0.72
C PRO A 64 15.71 1.79 -1.60
N ALA A 65 15.44 1.97 -2.89
CA ALA A 65 15.61 0.91 -3.88
C ALA A 65 17.11 0.64 -4.12
N THR A 66 17.44 -0.60 -4.49
CA THR A 66 18.79 -0.92 -4.96
C THR A 66 19.05 -0.37 -6.37
N ASP A 67 20.32 -0.22 -6.74
CA ASP A 67 20.69 0.30 -8.04
C ASP A 67 20.16 -0.54 -9.20
N ASN A 68 19.85 0.12 -10.32
CA ASN A 68 19.40 -0.52 -11.57
C ASN A 68 18.09 -1.34 -11.47
N ILE A 69 17.26 -1.08 -10.45
CA ILE A 69 15.89 -1.60 -10.39
C ILE A 69 14.98 -0.79 -11.31
N THR A 70 14.13 -1.49 -12.06
CA THR A 70 13.15 -0.89 -12.96
C THR A 70 11.73 -1.25 -12.51
N VAL A 71 10.76 -0.40 -12.89
CA VAL A 71 9.33 -0.70 -12.71
C VAL A 71 8.97 -2.06 -13.32
N GLY A 72 9.52 -2.39 -14.49
CA GLY A 72 9.29 -3.68 -15.14
C GLY A 72 9.72 -4.88 -14.30
N ARG A 73 10.88 -4.81 -13.62
CA ARG A 73 11.34 -5.89 -12.71
C ARG A 73 10.40 -6.05 -11.52
N ILE A 74 9.91 -4.95 -10.96
CA ILE A 74 8.95 -4.97 -9.85
C ILE A 74 7.61 -5.56 -10.29
N LEU A 75 7.07 -5.15 -11.44
CA LEU A 75 5.81 -5.68 -11.98
C LEU A 75 5.93 -7.16 -12.32
N LYS A 76 7.07 -7.59 -12.86
CA LYS A 76 7.37 -9.00 -13.12
C LYS A 76 7.32 -9.81 -11.82
N LEU A 77 8.00 -9.37 -10.77
CA LEU A 77 7.99 -10.03 -9.45
C LEU A 77 6.56 -10.13 -8.88
N ILE A 78 5.78 -9.06 -8.97
CA ILE A 78 4.37 -9.02 -8.55
C ILE A 78 3.55 -10.07 -9.29
N GLY A 79 3.71 -10.18 -10.62
CA GLY A 79 3.03 -11.18 -11.45
C GLY A 79 3.44 -12.61 -11.12
N GLU A 80 4.74 -12.88 -11.02
CA GLU A 80 5.30 -14.21 -10.70
C GLU A 80 4.81 -14.73 -9.34
N LYS A 81 4.70 -13.83 -8.35
CA LYS A 81 4.17 -14.15 -7.01
C LYS A 81 2.65 -14.04 -6.91
N ARG A 82 1.95 -13.78 -8.02
CA ARG A 82 0.49 -13.59 -8.11
C ARG A 82 -0.04 -12.51 -7.15
N ARG A 83 0.77 -11.49 -6.84
CA ARG A 83 0.37 -10.40 -5.94
C ARG A 83 -0.63 -9.43 -6.56
N ASN A 84 -0.77 -9.47 -7.89
CA ASN A 84 -1.88 -8.82 -8.59
C ASN A 84 -3.24 -9.53 -8.37
N ARG A 85 -3.26 -10.76 -7.84
CA ARG A 85 -4.47 -11.51 -7.50
C ARG A 85 -4.69 -11.48 -6.00
N TYR A 86 -5.45 -10.50 -5.55
CA TYR A 86 -5.75 -10.29 -4.14
C TYR A 86 -7.25 -10.12 -3.94
N ARG A 87 -7.77 -10.63 -2.84
CA ARG A 87 -9.13 -10.37 -2.36
C ARG A 87 -9.05 -9.52 -1.11
N MET A 88 -9.80 -8.43 -1.10
CA MET A 88 -10.04 -7.65 0.10
C MET A 88 -10.87 -8.45 1.10
N THR A 89 -10.92 -7.97 2.33
CA THR A 89 -11.89 -8.47 3.31
C THR A 89 -13.32 -8.10 2.89
N PRO A 90 -14.36 -8.75 3.46
CA PRO A 90 -15.75 -8.42 3.15
C PRO A 90 -16.13 -6.95 3.38
N THR A 91 -15.42 -6.24 4.26
CA THR A 91 -15.61 -4.81 4.53
C THR A 91 -14.82 -3.89 3.59
N GLY A 92 -14.20 -4.44 2.54
CA GLY A 92 -13.47 -3.66 1.54
C GLY A 92 -12.13 -3.12 2.03
N VAL A 93 -11.56 -3.68 3.10
CA VAL A 93 -10.22 -3.31 3.59
C VAL A 93 -9.22 -4.44 3.33
N GLY A 94 -7.93 -4.12 3.33
CA GLY A 94 -6.87 -5.09 3.07
C GLY A 94 -5.65 -4.53 2.34
N CYS A 95 -5.70 -3.26 1.90
CA CYS A 95 -4.59 -2.59 1.24
C CYS A 95 -3.31 -2.55 2.09
N ARG A 96 -3.43 -2.37 3.42
CA ARG A 96 -2.30 -2.45 4.37
C ARG A 96 -1.56 -3.79 4.28
N HIS A 97 -2.30 -4.90 4.33
CA HIS A 97 -1.72 -6.24 4.23
C HIS A 97 -1.08 -6.50 2.88
N TRP A 98 -1.71 -6.03 1.81
CA TRP A 98 -1.16 -6.10 0.46
C TRP A 98 0.16 -5.31 0.35
N VAL A 99 0.18 -4.04 0.79
CA VAL A 99 1.39 -3.19 0.77
C VAL A 99 2.52 -3.82 1.59
N LEU A 100 2.26 -4.27 2.82
CA LEU A 100 3.27 -4.91 3.64
C LEU A 100 3.86 -6.16 2.97
N THR A 101 3.01 -6.94 2.29
CA THR A 101 3.44 -8.14 1.56
C THR A 101 4.31 -7.78 0.36
N ILE A 102 3.94 -6.76 -0.43
CA ILE A 102 4.77 -6.30 -1.56
C ILE A 102 6.14 -5.82 -1.06
N ILE A 103 6.19 -5.01 0.01
CA ILE A 103 7.46 -4.55 0.58
C ILE A 103 8.31 -5.74 1.05
N GLY A 104 7.70 -6.73 1.70
CA GLY A 104 8.37 -7.99 2.06
C GLY A 104 8.93 -8.74 0.85
N ASP A 105 8.17 -8.85 -0.24
CA ASP A 105 8.65 -9.50 -1.46
C ASP A 105 9.80 -8.72 -2.13
N LEU A 106 9.76 -7.39 -2.09
CA LEU A 106 10.83 -6.53 -2.61
C LEU A 106 12.12 -6.63 -1.79
N VAL A 107 12.01 -6.68 -0.45
CA VAL A 107 13.15 -6.93 0.44
C VAL A 107 13.75 -8.30 0.14
N ASN A 108 12.93 -9.36 0.08
CA ASN A 108 13.39 -10.72 -0.18
C ASN A 108 14.03 -10.88 -1.57
N ALA A 109 13.63 -10.08 -2.55
CA ALA A 109 14.22 -10.06 -3.89
C ALA A 109 15.49 -9.17 -3.98
N GLY A 110 15.88 -8.49 -2.90
CA GLY A 110 17.01 -7.55 -2.89
C GLY A 110 16.74 -6.25 -3.66
N TYR A 111 15.48 -5.87 -3.85
CA TYR A 111 15.10 -4.66 -4.59
C TYR A 111 15.02 -3.42 -3.68
N ILE A 112 14.95 -3.63 -2.36
CA ILE A 112 15.08 -2.62 -1.32
C ILE A 112 16.39 -2.91 -0.58
N GLY A 113 17.23 -1.88 -0.41
CA GLY A 113 18.55 -2.03 0.23
C GLY A 113 18.48 -2.25 1.74
N ASP A 114 17.44 -1.74 2.41
CA ASP A 114 17.20 -1.96 3.83
C ASP A 114 16.46 -3.28 4.06
N THR A 115 17.17 -4.27 4.59
CA THR A 115 16.61 -5.58 4.93
C THR A 115 15.57 -5.53 6.06
N ASN A 116 15.55 -4.45 6.86
CA ASN A 116 14.59 -4.26 7.94
C ASN A 116 13.34 -3.48 7.51
N ALA A 117 13.25 -3.02 6.25
CA ALA A 117 12.17 -2.15 5.79
C ALA A 117 10.76 -2.73 6.08
N THR A 118 10.59 -4.04 5.91
CA THR A 118 9.32 -4.72 6.20
C THR A 118 8.97 -4.68 7.69
N ALA A 119 9.96 -4.89 8.58
CA ALA A 119 9.75 -4.86 10.03
C ALA A 119 9.43 -3.45 10.51
N THR A 120 10.17 -2.45 10.03
CA THR A 120 9.92 -1.02 10.29
C THR A 120 8.54 -0.61 9.81
N LEU A 121 8.14 -1.00 8.59
CA LEU A 121 6.82 -0.70 8.06
C LEU A 121 5.71 -1.36 8.88
N ASN A 122 5.91 -2.60 9.35
CA ASN A 122 4.92 -3.31 10.16
C ASN A 122 4.61 -2.58 11.48
N GLN A 123 5.56 -1.82 12.05
CA GLN A 123 5.33 -1.03 13.26
C GLN A 123 4.40 0.17 13.03
N VAL A 124 4.32 0.69 11.81
CA VAL A 124 3.59 1.94 11.50
C VAL A 124 2.32 1.70 10.68
N ILE A 125 2.26 0.63 9.89
CA ILE A 125 1.15 0.39 8.97
C ILE A 125 -0.18 0.08 9.67
N GLN A 126 -0.13 -0.29 10.95
CA GLN A 126 -1.26 -0.61 11.83
C GLN A 126 -2.02 0.62 12.33
N PHE A 127 -1.64 1.83 11.93
CA PHE A 127 -2.29 3.06 12.38
C PHE A 127 -3.17 3.69 11.28
N ASN A 128 -4.17 4.43 11.75
CA ASN A 128 -4.91 5.42 10.97
C ASN A 128 -4.36 6.80 11.30
N TYR A 129 -3.91 7.51 10.28
CA TYR A 129 -3.29 8.82 10.33
C TYR A 129 -4.25 9.89 9.85
N SER A 130 -4.26 11.00 10.58
CA SER A 130 -4.95 12.24 10.20
C SER A 130 -3.95 13.38 10.29
N ARG A 131 -4.16 14.45 9.51
CA ARG A 131 -3.34 15.66 9.63
C ARG A 131 -3.52 16.25 11.03
N ASN A 132 -2.41 16.59 11.68
CA ASN A 132 -2.37 17.28 12.98
C ASN A 132 -3.09 16.55 14.14
N GLN A 133 -3.20 15.21 14.06
CA GLN A 133 -3.76 14.38 15.13
C GLN A 133 -2.83 13.23 15.45
N HIS A 134 -2.96 12.68 16.66
CA HIS A 134 -2.26 11.46 17.03
C HIS A 134 -2.79 10.27 16.20
N PRO A 135 -1.91 9.37 15.74
CA PRO A 135 -2.33 8.17 15.03
C PRO A 135 -3.23 7.30 15.92
N VAL A 136 -4.31 6.76 15.34
CA VAL A 136 -5.23 5.86 16.03
C VAL A 136 -4.89 4.43 15.62
N ALA A 137 -4.69 3.53 16.59
CA ALA A 137 -4.47 2.12 16.31
C ALA A 137 -5.68 1.52 15.59
N LEU A 138 -5.44 0.89 14.44
CA LEU A 138 -6.46 0.24 13.64
C LEU A 138 -5.88 -1.08 13.13
N PRO A 139 -6.16 -2.21 13.83
CA PRO A 139 -5.58 -3.50 13.50
C PRO A 139 -5.72 -3.83 12.01
N MET A 140 -4.62 -4.26 11.41
CA MET A 140 -4.57 -4.61 10.00
C MET A 140 -5.39 -5.88 9.75
N LEU A 141 -6.48 -5.72 9.02
CA LEU A 141 -7.24 -6.86 8.50
C LEU A 141 -6.57 -7.40 7.24
N LYS A 142 -6.40 -8.72 7.19
CA LYS A 142 -5.74 -9.43 6.10
C LYS A 142 -6.77 -9.89 5.07
N GLY A 143 -6.57 -9.49 3.82
CA GLY A 143 -7.18 -10.15 2.66
C GLY A 143 -6.41 -11.42 2.27
N SER A 144 -6.76 -12.02 1.14
CA SER A 144 -6.19 -13.28 0.67
C SER A 144 -5.63 -13.19 -0.75
N PHE A 145 -4.48 -13.83 -0.98
CA PHE A 145 -3.90 -14.01 -2.32
C PHE A 145 -4.41 -15.29 -2.95
N TYR A 146 -4.56 -15.33 -4.29
CA TYR A 146 -5.13 -16.51 -4.97
C TYR A 146 -4.56 -16.84 -6.34
#